data_AF-D8PC54-F1
#
_entry.id   AF-D8PC54-F1
#
_cell.length_a   1.000
_cell.length_b   1.000
_cell.length_c   1.000
_cell.angle_alpha   90.00
_cell.angle_beta   90.00
_cell.angle_gamma   90.00
#
_symmetry.space_group_name_H-M   'P 1'
#
loop_
_entity.id
_entity.type
_entity.pdbx_description
1 polymer ?
#
loop_
_entity_poly.entity_id
_entity_poly.type
_entity_poly.pdbx_seq_one_letter_code
_entity_poly.pdbx_strand_id
1 'polypeptide(L)'
;MSGEDRRTVGAGRLALGLLFLAGCTSVAQVTTWSDEACRQKVRDQLQSILTEEGEPGDVANRLAVNTTVVLATGSLGPRPFGVSSPSGADYSFFVQRKGEGCLLRLFGRQRGFTRYSNNLTYISTRSLDGCACAE
;
A
#
# COMPACT_ATOMS: atom_id res chain seq x y z
N MET A 1 13.60 -66.49 8.15
CA MET A 1 12.48 -65.56 7.90
C MET A 1 11.52 -65.67 9.07
N SER A 2 11.53 -64.65 9.93
CA SER A 2 10.59 -64.49 11.04
C SER A 2 10.29 -63.00 11.07
N GLY A 3 9.08 -62.64 10.69
CA GLY A 3 8.58 -61.27 10.70
C GLY A 3 7.38 -61.23 11.62
N GLU A 4 7.42 -60.37 12.62
CA GLU A 4 6.21 -59.84 13.24
C GLU A 4 6.51 -58.51 13.94
N ASP A 5 5.87 -57.51 13.37
CA ASP A 5 5.38 -56.25 13.90
C ASP A 5 5.71 -55.86 15.36
N ARG A 6 6.41 -54.74 15.50
CA ARG A 6 6.37 -53.90 16.71
C ARG A 6 6.41 -52.44 16.30
N ARG A 7 5.30 -51.72 16.55
CA ARG A 7 5.30 -50.49 17.37
C ARG A 7 3.89 -49.98 17.60
N THR A 8 3.45 -50.18 18.84
CA THR A 8 2.24 -49.63 19.44
C THR A 8 2.49 -48.18 19.89
N VAL A 9 1.65 -47.28 19.38
CA VAL A 9 1.03 -46.05 19.95
C VAL A 9 1.58 -45.46 21.26
N GLY A 10 1.78 -44.12 21.30
CA GLY A 10 1.44 -43.33 22.48
C GLY A 10 2.14 -41.98 22.70
N ALA A 11 1.37 -40.89 22.53
CA ALA A 11 1.46 -39.57 23.21
C ALA A 11 2.75 -38.72 23.05
N GLY A 12 2.72 -37.39 22.93
CA GLY A 12 1.69 -36.38 23.13
C GLY A 12 2.20 -35.01 22.63
N ARG A 13 1.26 -34.14 22.33
CA ARG A 13 1.37 -32.89 21.54
C ARG A 13 1.94 -31.73 22.36
N LEU A 14 2.59 -30.78 21.68
CA LEU A 14 2.37 -29.32 21.78
C LEU A 14 3.18 -28.62 20.68
N ALA A 15 2.76 -28.81 19.42
CA ALA A 15 3.15 -27.89 18.36
C ALA A 15 2.32 -26.62 18.53
N LEU A 16 2.91 -25.61 19.18
CA LEU A 16 2.33 -24.28 19.29
C LEU A 16 2.29 -23.65 17.89
N GLY A 17 1.15 -23.82 17.23
CA GLY A 17 0.90 -23.23 15.92
C GLY A 17 0.89 -21.71 16.01
N LEU A 18 1.99 -21.08 15.65
CA LEU A 18 2.01 -19.68 15.23
C LEU A 18 1.29 -19.60 13.88
N LEU A 19 -0.03 -19.50 13.94
CA LEU A 19 -0.84 -19.07 12.80
C LEU A 19 -0.48 -17.60 12.55
N PHE A 20 0.50 -17.37 11.69
CA PHE A 20 0.68 -16.08 11.05
C PHE A 20 -0.64 -15.75 10.34
N LEU A 21 -1.43 -14.84 10.92
CA LEU A 21 -2.49 -14.14 10.23
C LEU A 21 -1.82 -13.24 9.17
N ALA A 22 -1.34 -13.85 8.10
CA ALA A 22 -0.99 -13.15 6.87
C ALA A 22 -2.32 -12.72 6.25
N GLY A 23 -2.87 -11.61 6.73
CA GLY A 23 -4.01 -10.97 6.08
C GLY A 23 -3.61 -10.58 4.67
N CYS A 24 -4.42 -10.95 3.67
CA CYS A 24 -4.28 -10.41 2.32
C CYS A 24 -4.34 -8.88 2.43
N THR A 25 -3.27 -8.19 2.00
CA THR A 25 -3.33 -6.73 1.89
C THR A 25 -4.34 -6.40 0.80
N SER A 26 -5.49 -5.83 1.18
CA SER A 26 -6.49 -5.39 0.22
C SER A 26 -6.14 -4.02 -0.34
N VAL A 27 -6.48 -3.84 -1.62
CA VAL A 27 -6.37 -2.55 -2.30
C VAL A 27 -7.75 -1.93 -2.31
N ALA A 28 -7.81 -0.65 -1.98
CA ALA A 28 -9.02 0.16 -1.94
C ALA A 28 -8.89 1.38 -2.88
N GLN A 29 -10.01 2.06 -3.10
CA GLN A 29 -10.10 3.37 -3.75
C GLN A 29 -10.77 4.35 -2.80
N VAL A 30 -10.34 5.61 -2.80
CA VAL A 30 -11.06 6.70 -2.11
C VAL A 30 -12.42 6.88 -2.79
N THR A 31 -13.47 7.00 -1.99
CA THR A 31 -14.86 7.15 -2.49
C THR A 31 -15.42 8.55 -2.23
N THR A 32 -14.80 9.33 -1.34
CA THR A 32 -15.21 10.68 -0.96
C THR A 32 -14.49 11.76 -1.77
N TRP A 33 -14.28 11.52 -3.07
CA TRP A 33 -13.60 12.50 -3.94
C TRP A 33 -14.37 13.80 -4.13
N SER A 34 -15.69 13.82 -3.87
CA SER A 34 -16.52 15.04 -3.91
C SER A 34 -16.22 15.99 -2.74
N ASP A 35 -15.67 15.48 -1.63
CA ASP A 35 -15.26 16.26 -0.47
C ASP A 35 -13.91 16.94 -0.70
N GLU A 36 -13.89 18.27 -0.65
CA GLU A 36 -12.67 19.08 -0.81
C GLU A 36 -11.64 18.81 0.28
N ALA A 37 -12.05 18.57 1.53
CA ALA A 37 -11.14 18.29 2.62
C ALA A 37 -10.40 16.96 2.38
N CYS A 38 -11.12 15.94 1.90
CA CYS A 38 -10.50 14.67 1.53
C CYS A 38 -9.55 14.83 0.32
N ARG A 39 -9.96 15.59 -0.72
CA ARG A 39 -9.08 15.87 -1.88
C ARG A 39 -7.77 16.52 -1.47
N GLN A 40 -7.83 17.56 -0.62
CA GLN A 40 -6.63 18.23 -0.12
C GLN A 40 -5.80 17.30 0.76
N LYS A 41 -6.42 16.52 1.65
CA LYS A 41 -5.71 15.53 2.46
C LYS A 41 -4.91 14.55 1.60
N VAL A 42 -5.53 13.96 0.57
CA VAL A 42 -4.82 13.02 -0.33
C VAL A 42 -3.65 13.72 -1.02
N ARG A 43 -3.86 14.93 -1.55
CA ARG A 43 -2.81 15.72 -2.19
C ARG A 43 -1.64 16.00 -1.23
N ASP A 44 -1.93 16.47 -0.03
CA ASP A 44 -0.90 16.82 0.97
C ASP A 44 -0.09 15.59 1.39
N GLN A 45 -0.75 14.45 1.63
CA GLN A 45 -0.05 13.22 1.98
C GLN A 45 0.79 12.70 0.83
N LEU A 46 0.30 12.77 -0.41
CA LEU A 46 1.07 12.37 -1.59
C LEU A 46 2.29 13.27 -1.80
N GLN A 47 2.12 14.59 -1.69
CA GLN A 47 3.22 15.56 -1.77
C GLN A 47 4.27 15.31 -0.68
N SER A 48 3.84 15.09 0.57
CA SER A 48 4.74 14.80 1.69
C SER A 48 5.59 13.57 1.41
N ILE A 49 4.99 12.47 0.95
CA ILE A 49 5.75 11.25 0.62
C ILE A 49 6.75 11.53 -0.51
N LEU A 50 6.32 12.18 -1.60
CA LEU A 50 7.20 12.46 -2.74
C LEU A 50 8.39 13.36 -2.35
N THR A 51 8.15 14.34 -1.47
CA THR A 51 9.21 15.22 -0.95
C THR A 51 10.23 14.44 -0.12
N GLU A 52 9.76 13.51 0.73
CA GLU A 52 10.63 12.63 1.52
C GLU A 52 11.44 11.66 0.66
N GLU A 53 10.88 11.23 -0.47
CA GLU A 53 11.62 10.44 -1.47
C GLU A 53 12.63 11.27 -2.28
N GLY A 54 12.75 12.56 -1.98
CA GLY A 54 13.74 13.47 -2.53
C GLY A 54 13.30 14.19 -3.80
N GLU A 55 12.00 14.29 -4.07
CA GLU A 55 11.50 15.19 -5.10
C GLU A 55 11.53 16.66 -4.58
N PRO A 56 11.90 17.64 -5.44
CA PRO A 56 11.75 19.06 -5.09
C PRO A 56 10.31 19.41 -4.74
N GLY A 57 10.10 20.32 -3.78
CA GLY A 57 8.76 20.59 -3.24
C GLY A 57 7.74 21.09 -4.28
N ASP A 58 8.18 21.85 -5.28
CA ASP A 58 7.34 22.32 -6.39
C ASP A 58 6.97 21.18 -7.35
N VAL A 59 7.92 20.27 -7.63
CA VAL A 59 7.69 19.05 -8.43
C VAL A 59 6.74 18.11 -7.68
N ALA A 60 6.99 17.85 -6.40
CA ALA A 60 6.14 17.00 -5.56
C ALA A 60 4.69 17.53 -5.49
N ASN A 61 4.51 18.83 -5.30
CA ASN A 61 3.18 19.46 -5.30
C ASN A 61 2.48 19.29 -6.66
N ARG A 62 3.18 19.53 -7.77
CA ARG A 62 2.61 19.38 -9.12
C ARG A 62 2.19 17.94 -9.40
N LEU A 63 3.05 16.98 -9.06
CA LEU A 63 2.74 15.56 -9.20
C LEU A 63 1.53 15.17 -8.35
N ALA A 64 1.48 15.62 -7.10
CA ALA A 64 0.36 15.35 -6.21
C ALA A 64 -0.97 15.92 -6.74
N VAL A 65 -0.99 17.16 -7.21
CA VAL A 65 -2.17 17.79 -7.83
C VAL A 65 -2.65 16.98 -9.02
N ASN A 66 -1.76 16.70 -9.98
CA ASN A 66 -2.12 16.00 -11.21
C ASN A 66 -2.64 14.59 -10.94
N THR A 67 -1.96 13.84 -10.06
CA THR A 67 -2.38 12.50 -9.67
C THR A 67 -3.74 12.51 -8.98
N THR A 68 -3.97 13.42 -8.04
CA THR A 68 -5.28 13.52 -7.36
C THR A 68 -6.41 13.81 -8.34
N VAL A 69 -6.20 14.66 -9.37
CA VAL A 69 -7.20 14.90 -10.41
C VAL A 69 -7.51 13.63 -11.21
N VAL A 70 -6.48 12.88 -11.60
CA VAL A 70 -6.65 11.61 -12.35
C VAL A 70 -7.40 10.58 -11.50
N LEU A 71 -7.06 10.46 -10.21
CA LEU A 71 -7.71 9.51 -9.30
C LEU A 71 -9.17 9.88 -9.01
N ALA A 72 -9.47 11.18 -8.89
CA ALA A 72 -10.83 11.65 -8.64
C ALA A 72 -11.76 11.52 -9.86
N THR A 73 -11.20 11.60 -11.07
CA THR A 73 -11.97 11.52 -12.33
C THR A 73 -12.04 10.10 -12.89
N GLY A 74 -11.10 9.22 -12.52
CA GLY A 74 -11.00 7.86 -13.03
C GLY A 74 -11.93 6.89 -12.31
N SER A 75 -12.91 6.31 -13.01
CA SER A 75 -13.68 5.15 -12.53
C SER A 75 -12.96 3.83 -12.85
N LEU A 76 -11.76 3.64 -12.29
CA LEU A 76 -10.91 2.48 -12.59
C LEU A 76 -11.03 1.34 -11.57
N GLY A 77 -11.83 1.53 -10.52
CA GLY A 77 -11.90 0.61 -9.39
C GLY A 77 -10.65 0.68 -8.49
N PRO A 78 -10.67 -0.04 -7.36
CA PRO A 78 -9.53 -0.17 -6.46
C PRO A 78 -8.34 -0.84 -7.12
N ARG A 79 -7.25 -0.07 -7.28
CA ARG A 79 -6.02 -0.53 -7.92
C ARG A 79 -4.82 0.27 -7.45
N PRO A 80 -3.60 -0.31 -7.53
CA PRO A 80 -2.39 0.47 -7.45
C PRO A 80 -2.31 1.50 -8.58
N PHE A 81 -1.65 2.63 -8.30
CA PHE A 81 -1.42 3.70 -9.26
C PHE A 81 0.05 4.14 -9.25
N GLY A 82 0.49 4.65 -10.40
CA GLY A 82 1.84 5.14 -10.59
C GLY A 82 1.90 6.66 -10.55
N VAL A 83 3.02 7.20 -10.07
CA VAL A 83 3.40 8.60 -10.23
C VAL A 83 4.78 8.62 -10.88
N SER A 84 4.84 9.07 -12.13
CA SER A 84 6.09 9.22 -12.87
C SER A 84 6.59 10.66 -12.73
N SER A 85 7.79 10.82 -12.18
CA SER A 85 8.44 12.11 -11.98
C SER A 85 9.35 12.47 -13.14
N PRO A 86 9.43 13.77 -13.53
CA PRO A 86 10.46 14.26 -14.46
C PRO A 86 11.91 14.04 -13.96
N SER A 87 12.12 13.71 -12.68
CA SER A 87 13.43 13.32 -12.15
C SER A 87 13.94 11.96 -12.66
N GLY A 88 13.12 11.23 -13.43
CA GLY A 88 13.38 9.84 -13.84
C GLY A 88 13.04 8.81 -12.76
N ALA A 89 12.23 9.22 -11.77
CA ALA A 89 11.72 8.36 -10.72
C ALA A 89 10.28 7.94 -10.99
N ASP A 90 9.99 6.65 -10.84
CA ASP A 90 8.63 6.11 -10.84
C ASP A 90 8.27 5.63 -9.45
N TYR A 91 7.10 6.03 -8.97
CA TYR A 91 6.58 5.68 -7.65
C TYR A 91 5.30 4.87 -7.79
N SER A 92 5.19 3.80 -7.00
CA SER A 92 4.03 2.91 -7.00
C SER A 92 3.30 3.01 -5.67
N PHE A 93 2.05 3.45 -5.74
CA PHE A 93 1.18 3.68 -4.59
C PHE A 93 -0.05 2.79 -4.65
N PHE A 94 -0.69 2.58 -3.50
CA PHE A 94 -2.06 2.12 -3.41
C PHE A 94 -2.74 2.69 -2.17
N VAL A 95 -4.06 2.70 -2.18
CA VAL A 95 -4.85 2.98 -0.97
C VAL A 95 -5.21 1.64 -0.33
N GLN A 96 -5.09 1.57 0.99
CA GLN A 96 -5.50 0.42 1.78
C GLN A 96 -6.60 0.83 2.74
N ARG A 97 -7.66 0.03 2.84
CA ARG A 97 -8.62 0.14 3.93
C ARG A 97 -8.07 -0.56 5.17
N LYS A 98 -8.00 0.14 6.31
CA LYS A 98 -7.59 -0.42 7.60
C LYS A 98 -8.61 -0.05 8.66
N GLY A 99 -9.51 -0.99 8.96
CA GLY A 99 -10.69 -0.72 9.79
C GLY A 99 -11.65 0.23 9.06
N GLU A 100 -11.97 1.34 9.72
CA GLU A 100 -12.76 2.44 9.15
C GLU A 100 -11.91 3.50 8.45
N GLY A 101 -10.59 3.44 8.60
CA GLY A 101 -9.66 4.41 8.04
C GLY A 101 -9.05 3.98 6.69
N CYS A 102 -8.47 4.96 6.00
CA CYS A 102 -7.77 4.79 4.73
C CYS A 102 -6.29 5.14 4.87
N LEU A 103 -5.42 4.31 4.32
CA LEU A 103 -3.99 4.53 4.31
C LEU A 103 -3.49 4.69 2.87
N LEU A 104 -2.67 5.71 2.63
CA LEU A 104 -1.87 5.83 1.41
C LEU A 104 -0.53 5.12 1.65
N ARG A 105 -0.23 4.13 0.81
CA ARG A 105 0.98 3.30 0.91
C ARG A 105 1.85 3.52 -0.32
N LEU A 106 3.11 3.87 -0.12
CA LEU A 106 4.16 3.78 -1.14
C LEU A 106 4.82 2.41 -0.99
N PHE A 107 4.72 1.54 -2.00
CA PHE A 107 5.27 0.19 -1.94
C PHE A 107 6.40 -0.07 -2.94
N GLY A 108 6.53 0.78 -3.95
CA GLY A 108 7.56 0.66 -4.97
C GLY A 108 8.12 2.01 -5.38
N ARG A 109 9.42 2.03 -5.67
CA ARG A 109 10.12 3.14 -6.27
C ARG A 109 11.14 2.60 -7.27
N GLN A 110 11.25 3.23 -8.43
CA GLN A 110 12.29 2.94 -9.41
C GLN A 110 12.96 4.24 -9.81
N ARG A 111 14.29 4.28 -9.87
CA ARG A 111 15.08 5.38 -10.45
C ARG A 111 16.13 4.79 -11.38
N GLY A 112 16.01 5.06 -12.68
CA GLY A 112 16.83 4.38 -13.69
C GLY A 112 16.71 2.86 -13.59
N PHE A 113 17.84 2.19 -13.36
CA PHE A 113 17.91 0.72 -13.19
C PHE A 113 17.72 0.26 -11.74
N THR A 114 17.72 1.18 -10.76
CA THR A 114 17.54 0.84 -9.35
C THR A 114 16.06 0.71 -9.03
N ARG A 115 15.62 -0.49 -8.65
CA ARG A 115 14.25 -0.77 -8.22
C ARG A 115 14.23 -1.15 -6.74
N TYR A 116 13.41 -0.46 -5.96
CA TYR A 116 13.09 -0.80 -4.58
C TYR A 116 11.61 -1.13 -4.47
N SER A 117 11.28 -2.29 -3.93
CA SER A 117 9.91 -2.70 -3.65
C SER A 117 9.87 -3.34 -2.27
N ASN A 118 8.99 -2.86 -1.41
CA ASN A 118 8.80 -3.43 -0.09
C ASN A 118 7.30 -3.54 0.18
N ASN A 119 6.76 -4.73 0.02
CA ASN A 119 5.35 -5.04 0.28
C ASN A 119 5.09 -5.51 1.71
N LEU A 120 6.14 -5.71 2.52
CA LEU A 120 6.05 -6.18 3.91
C LEU A 120 5.94 -5.02 4.90
N THR A 121 6.77 -3.99 4.76
CA THR A 121 6.74 -2.80 5.64
C THR A 121 6.32 -1.52 4.93
N TYR A 122 6.25 -1.54 3.59
CA TYR A 122 6.07 -0.36 2.73
C TYR A 122 7.22 0.64 2.88
N ILE A 123 7.46 1.43 1.82
CA ILE A 123 8.48 2.47 1.82
C ILE A 123 8.02 3.64 2.68
N SER A 124 6.75 4.03 2.50
CA SER A 124 6.10 5.07 3.31
C SER A 124 4.61 4.77 3.46
N THR A 125 4.05 5.22 4.59
CA THR A 125 2.62 5.09 4.91
C THR A 125 2.12 6.42 5.47
N ARG A 126 0.96 6.87 4.98
CA ARG A 126 0.26 8.06 5.48
C ARG A 126 -1.21 7.78 5.73
N SER A 127 -1.74 8.36 6.80
CA SER A 127 -3.18 8.31 7.06
C SER A 127 -3.92 9.30 6.18
N LEU A 128 -5.07 8.87 5.65
CA LEU A 128 -6.02 9.70 4.92
C LEU A 128 -7.22 10.02 5.83
N ASP A 129 -6.95 10.53 7.04
CA ASP A 129 -8.01 10.87 8.00
C ASP A 129 -9.04 11.81 7.37
N GLY A 130 -10.32 11.52 7.60
CA GLY A 130 -11.43 12.26 6.99
C GLY A 130 -11.83 11.79 5.59
N CYS A 131 -11.11 10.84 4.99
CA CYS A 131 -11.53 10.17 3.75
C CYS A 131 -12.19 8.81 4.03
N ALA A 132 -13.12 8.40 3.17
CA ALA A 132 -13.60 7.03 3.09
C ALA A 132 -13.05 6.30 1.85
N CYS A 133 -12.92 4.98 1.95
CA CYS A 133 -12.42 4.13 0.87
C CYS A 133 -13.09 2.75 0.87
N ALA A 134 -13.15 2.12 -0.31
CA ALA A 134 -13.75 0.82 -0.54
C ALA A 134 -12.89 -0.06 -1.46
N GLU A 135 -12.96 -1.38 -1.24
CA GLU A 135 -12.36 -2.44 -2.06
C GLU A 135 -13.21 -2.80 -3.29
#